data_AF-A0A7X3ZYV5-F1
#
_entry.id   AF-A0A7X3ZYV5-F1
#
_cell.length_a   1.000
_cell.length_b   1.000
_cell.length_c   1.000
_cell.angle_alpha   90.00
_cell.angle_beta   90.00
_cell.angle_gamma   90.00
#
_symmetry.space_group_name_H-M   'P 1'
#
loop_
_entity.id
_entity.type
_entity.pdbx_description
1 polymer ?
#
loop_
_entity_poly.entity_id
_entity_poly.type
_entity_poly.pdbx_seq_one_letter_code
_entity_poly.pdbx_strand_id
1 'polypeptide(L)'
;MPVASVNDMASVMAGTVPMMSFEAATRHIANIAGLNASSSSLQRWSPALGEEALRFEREEVVVGKPLESRMYLSIDGTGVPMRKEETAGVRGKHEDGTSKSREAKLAVMYTAERRDPETGAALKDRDSATFSCLVDSAAAASGSADPSDFARRLGREAQRRGLHDAGEIVVISDGAEWMRNTSDEIFGGGKVTFVLDKWQPRNAHPTPEDAIKGVHAVD
;
A
#
# COMPACT_ATOMS: atom_id res chain seq x y z
N MET A 1 -6.69 18.49 -30.66
CA MET A 1 -6.75 18.00 -29.26
C MET A 1 -6.32 16.55 -29.28
N PRO A 2 -5.39 16.10 -28.42
CA PRO A 2 -5.02 14.69 -28.39
C PRO A 2 -6.22 13.90 -27.85
N VAL A 3 -6.66 12.90 -28.61
CA VAL A 3 -7.69 11.94 -28.17
C VAL A 3 -6.97 10.94 -27.27
N ALA A 4 -7.34 10.90 -25.98
CA ALA A 4 -6.82 9.89 -25.06
C ALA A 4 -7.06 8.49 -25.65
N SER A 5 -6.03 7.64 -25.65
CA SER A 5 -6.16 6.29 -26.17
C SER A 5 -7.09 5.46 -25.28
N VAL A 6 -7.64 4.37 -25.82
CA VAL A 6 -8.47 3.42 -25.05
C VAL A 6 -7.69 2.87 -23.83
N ASN A 7 -6.36 2.75 -23.93
CA ASN A 7 -5.50 2.39 -22.80
C ASN A 7 -5.43 3.48 -21.72
N ASP A 8 -5.33 4.76 -22.12
CA ASP A 8 -5.33 5.88 -21.17
C ASP A 8 -6.65 5.95 -20.40
N MET A 9 -7.76 5.65 -21.09
CA MET A 9 -9.09 5.61 -20.51
C MET A 9 -9.26 4.45 -19.53
N ALA A 10 -8.77 3.24 -19.88
CA ALA A 10 -8.78 2.09 -18.97
C ALA A 10 -7.90 2.31 -17.72
N SER A 11 -6.73 2.93 -17.86
CA SER A 11 -5.87 3.30 -16.73
C SER A 11 -6.52 4.35 -15.82
N VAL A 12 -7.23 5.35 -16.37
CA VAL A 12 -7.99 6.33 -15.56
C VAL A 12 -9.14 5.66 -14.81
N MET A 13 -9.86 4.73 -15.46
CA MET A 13 -10.93 3.96 -14.83
C MET A 13 -10.39 3.08 -13.69
N ALA A 14 -9.27 2.39 -13.90
CA ALA A 14 -8.63 1.58 -12.86
C ALA A 14 -8.05 2.42 -11.70
N GLY A 15 -7.56 3.64 -11.98
CA GLY A 15 -6.95 4.51 -10.97
C GLY A 15 -7.92 5.35 -10.14
N THR A 16 -9.10 5.69 -10.67
CA THR A 16 -10.01 6.65 -10.01
C THR A 16 -11.32 6.02 -9.52
N VAL A 17 -11.86 5.02 -10.21
CA VAL A 17 -13.11 4.34 -9.83
C VAL A 17 -13.04 3.67 -8.45
N PRO A 18 -11.92 3.05 -8.02
CA PRO A 18 -11.82 2.48 -6.67
C PRO A 18 -11.91 3.51 -5.53
N MET A 19 -11.69 4.80 -5.83
CA MET A 19 -11.76 5.89 -4.84
C MET A 19 -13.13 6.58 -4.81
N MET A 20 -14.10 6.10 -5.60
CA MET A 20 -15.42 6.69 -5.73
C MET A 20 -16.48 5.86 -5.00
N SER A 21 -17.57 6.52 -4.58
CA SER A 21 -18.79 5.78 -4.23
C SER A 21 -19.33 5.04 -5.46
N PHE A 22 -20.06 3.95 -5.28
CA PHE A 22 -20.68 3.23 -6.40
C PHE A 22 -21.61 4.10 -7.26
N GLU A 23 -22.22 5.11 -6.65
CA GLU A 23 -23.03 6.10 -7.37
C GLU A 23 -22.19 7.02 -8.25
N ALA A 24 -21.05 7.49 -7.74
CA ALA A 24 -20.11 8.28 -8.51
C ALA A 24 -19.45 7.43 -9.63
N ALA A 25 -19.08 6.18 -9.34
CA ALA A 25 -18.57 5.23 -10.32
C ALA A 25 -19.58 4.96 -11.45
N THR A 26 -20.86 4.82 -11.13
CA THR A 26 -21.94 4.69 -12.12
C THR A 26 -21.94 5.86 -13.11
N ARG A 27 -21.89 7.10 -12.60
CA ARG A 27 -21.82 8.30 -13.45
C ARG A 27 -20.55 8.34 -14.28
N HIS A 28 -19.42 7.95 -13.68
CA HIS A 28 -18.13 7.96 -14.34
C HIS A 28 -18.08 6.97 -15.53
N ILE A 29 -18.55 5.73 -15.31
CA ILE A 29 -18.65 4.69 -16.36
C ILE A 29 -19.56 5.16 -17.50
N ALA A 30 -20.71 5.77 -17.18
CA ALA A 30 -21.61 6.30 -18.19
C ALA A 30 -20.95 7.43 -19.02
N ASN A 31 -20.27 8.36 -18.35
CA ASN A 31 -19.65 9.52 -19.02
C ASN A 31 -18.48 9.14 -19.94
N ILE A 32 -17.71 8.12 -19.55
CA ILE A 32 -16.46 7.76 -20.22
C ILE A 32 -16.69 6.66 -21.26
N ALA A 33 -17.48 5.64 -20.93
CA ALA A 33 -17.68 4.47 -21.78
C ALA A 33 -19.06 4.41 -22.44
N GLY A 34 -19.99 5.31 -22.10
CA GLY A 34 -21.39 5.24 -22.57
C GLY A 34 -22.16 4.04 -22.01
N LEU A 35 -21.61 3.37 -20.98
CA LEU A 35 -22.18 2.16 -20.41
C LEU A 35 -23.03 2.50 -19.18
N ASN A 36 -24.26 1.97 -19.16
CA ASN A 36 -25.16 2.13 -18.02
C ASN A 36 -25.04 0.92 -17.08
N ALA A 37 -24.32 1.09 -15.97
CA ALA A 37 -24.24 0.11 -14.88
C ALA A 37 -24.80 0.72 -13.61
N SER A 38 -25.77 0.07 -12.96
CA SER A 38 -26.33 0.59 -11.70
C SER A 38 -25.37 0.38 -10.53
N SER A 39 -25.48 1.23 -9.50
CA SER A 39 -24.74 1.08 -8.24
C SER A 39 -24.89 -0.33 -7.64
N SER A 40 -26.09 -0.91 -7.68
CA SER A 40 -26.35 -2.28 -7.19
C SER A 40 -25.63 -3.35 -8.02
N SER A 41 -25.48 -3.15 -9.33
CA SER A 41 -24.69 -4.05 -10.18
C SER A 41 -23.20 -3.95 -9.86
N LEU A 42 -22.67 -2.73 -9.71
CA LEU A 42 -21.27 -2.54 -9.33
C LEU A 42 -20.96 -3.15 -7.96
N GLN A 43 -21.86 -2.99 -6.98
CA GLN A 43 -21.73 -3.62 -5.66
C GLN A 43 -21.68 -5.15 -5.73
N ARG A 44 -22.47 -5.76 -6.61
CA ARG A 44 -22.52 -7.22 -6.79
C ARG A 44 -21.29 -7.75 -7.53
N TRP A 45 -20.72 -6.98 -8.45
CA TRP A 45 -19.54 -7.39 -9.22
C TRP A 45 -18.23 -7.13 -8.48
N SER A 46 -18.19 -6.12 -7.60
CA SER A 46 -16.98 -5.73 -6.86
C SER A 46 -16.32 -6.90 -6.09
N PRO A 47 -17.07 -7.77 -5.38
CA PRO A 47 -16.46 -8.94 -4.74
C PRO A 47 -15.78 -9.90 -5.73
N ALA A 48 -16.40 -10.19 -6.87
CA ALA A 48 -15.83 -11.09 -7.88
C ALA A 48 -14.53 -10.53 -8.49
N LEU A 49 -14.48 -9.21 -8.72
CA LEU A 49 -13.26 -8.52 -9.13
C LEU A 49 -12.19 -8.55 -8.03
N GLY A 50 -12.60 -8.41 -6.77
CA GLY A 50 -11.71 -8.56 -5.61
C GLY A 50 -11.08 -9.95 -5.54
N GLU A 51 -11.85 -11.01 -5.78
CA GLU A 51 -11.34 -12.38 -5.86
C GLU A 51 -10.38 -12.59 -7.02
N GLU A 52 -10.65 -11.98 -8.18
CA GLU A 52 -9.75 -12.00 -9.32
C GLU A 52 -8.43 -11.29 -9.01
N ALA A 53 -8.49 -10.13 -8.38
CA ALA A 53 -7.31 -9.41 -7.91
C ALA A 53 -6.49 -10.22 -6.88
N LEU A 54 -7.16 -10.96 -5.99
CA LEU A 54 -6.50 -11.87 -5.03
C LEU A 54 -5.86 -13.08 -5.71
N ARG A 55 -6.49 -13.63 -6.78
CA ARG A 55 -5.89 -14.71 -7.56
C ARG A 55 -4.66 -14.22 -8.32
N PHE A 56 -4.80 -13.11 -9.05
CA PHE A 56 -3.70 -12.45 -9.75
C PHE A 56 -2.52 -12.15 -8.81
N GLU A 57 -2.81 -11.66 -7.61
CA GLU A 57 -1.79 -11.40 -6.59
C GLU A 57 -1.05 -12.67 -6.13
N ARG A 58 -1.62 -13.86 -6.27
CA ARG A 58 -0.99 -15.13 -5.87
C ARG A 58 -0.32 -15.87 -7.02
N GLU A 59 -0.52 -15.44 -8.26
CA GLU A 59 0.14 -16.07 -9.41
C GLU A 59 1.65 -15.92 -9.29
N GLU A 60 2.39 -17.02 -9.43
CA GLU A 60 3.84 -16.95 -9.55
C GLU A 60 4.21 -16.26 -10.86
N VAL A 61 4.93 -15.15 -10.75
CA VAL A 61 5.39 -14.38 -11.91
C VAL A 61 6.90 -14.48 -11.99
N VAL A 62 7.41 -14.44 -13.22
CA VAL A 62 8.85 -14.36 -13.51
C VAL A 62 9.47 -13.25 -12.67
N VAL A 63 10.55 -13.58 -11.96
CA VAL A 63 11.30 -12.62 -11.15
C VAL A 63 11.64 -11.40 -12.03
N GLY A 64 11.24 -10.22 -11.57
CA GLY A 64 11.60 -8.98 -12.24
C GLY A 64 13.11 -8.85 -12.33
N LYS A 65 13.62 -8.10 -13.30
CA LYS A 65 15.06 -7.83 -13.35
C LYS A 65 15.48 -7.18 -12.02
N PRO A 66 16.62 -7.59 -11.44
CA PRO A 66 17.19 -6.92 -10.28
C PRO A 66 17.19 -5.41 -10.47
N LEU A 67 16.66 -4.70 -9.48
CA LEU A 67 16.75 -3.25 -9.46
C LEU A 67 18.13 -2.87 -8.93
N GLU A 68 18.97 -2.24 -9.74
CA GLU A 68 20.27 -1.75 -9.26
C GLU A 68 20.11 -0.49 -8.37
N SER A 69 18.89 0.04 -8.26
CA SER A 69 18.57 1.29 -7.58
C SER A 69 17.97 1.11 -6.18
N ARG A 70 17.83 2.24 -5.49
CA ARG A 70 17.14 2.35 -4.20
C ARG A 70 15.63 2.20 -4.40
N MET A 71 14.99 1.31 -3.64
CA MET A 71 13.53 1.26 -3.56
C MET A 71 13.00 1.87 -2.26
N TYR A 72 11.70 2.12 -2.28
CA TYR A 72 10.94 2.60 -1.15
C TYR A 72 9.73 1.70 -0.90
N LEU A 73 9.50 1.40 0.36
CA LEU A 73 8.31 0.74 0.87
C LEU A 73 7.66 1.66 1.91
N SER A 74 6.55 2.30 1.55
CA SER A 74 5.73 3.03 2.51
C SER A 74 4.68 2.10 3.10
N ILE A 75 4.65 1.96 4.42
CA ILE A 75 3.69 1.10 5.12
C ILE A 75 2.89 1.94 6.11
N ASP A 76 1.58 1.72 6.15
CA ASP A 76 0.68 2.35 7.11
C ASP A 76 -0.42 1.38 7.57
N GLY A 77 -1.04 1.69 8.71
CA GLY A 77 -2.19 0.98 9.25
C GLY A 77 -3.35 1.95 9.47
N THR A 78 -4.52 1.65 8.91
CA THR A 78 -5.70 2.50 9.06
C THR A 78 -6.91 1.71 9.55
N GLY A 79 -7.69 2.33 10.45
CA GLY A 79 -8.94 1.73 10.93
C GLY A 79 -10.04 1.85 9.88
N VAL A 80 -10.50 0.73 9.35
CA VAL A 80 -11.63 0.68 8.41
C VAL A 80 -12.91 0.37 9.18
N PRO A 81 -13.95 1.23 9.11
CA PRO A 81 -15.24 0.93 9.72
C PRO A 81 -15.83 -0.36 9.16
N MET A 82 -16.33 -1.21 10.05
CA MET A 82 -16.81 -2.55 9.70
C MET A 82 -18.23 -2.78 10.19
N ARG A 83 -18.89 -3.78 9.61
CA ARG A 83 -20.18 -4.27 10.12
C ARG A 83 -19.98 -4.92 11.48
N LYS A 84 -21.04 -4.97 12.29
CA LYS A 84 -20.98 -5.55 13.63
C LYS A 84 -20.54 -7.01 13.62
N GLU A 85 -21.02 -7.80 12.63
CA GLU A 85 -20.59 -9.19 12.48
C GLU A 85 -19.09 -9.33 12.18
N GLU A 86 -18.49 -8.38 11.45
CA GLU A 86 -17.07 -8.39 11.08
C GLU A 86 -16.15 -7.98 12.24
N THR A 87 -16.67 -7.32 13.27
CA THR A 87 -15.88 -6.92 14.47
C THR A 87 -16.16 -7.80 15.69
N ALA A 88 -16.96 -8.86 15.54
CA ALA A 88 -17.25 -9.79 16.62
C ALA A 88 -15.95 -10.45 17.12
N GLY A 89 -15.63 -10.26 18.41
CA GLY A 89 -14.40 -10.78 19.02
C GLY A 89 -13.14 -9.96 18.76
N VAL A 90 -13.22 -8.87 17.97
CA VAL A 90 -12.10 -7.93 17.79
C VAL A 90 -12.07 -6.96 18.96
N ARG A 91 -10.96 -6.97 19.71
CA ARG A 91 -10.75 -6.03 20.81
C ARG A 91 -10.54 -4.61 20.27
N GLY A 92 -11.40 -3.69 20.67
CA GLY A 92 -11.25 -2.28 20.32
C GLY A 92 -10.74 -1.43 21.47
N LYS A 93 -10.65 -0.12 21.20
CA LYS A 93 -10.20 0.90 22.17
C LYS A 93 -11.34 1.47 23.02
N HIS A 94 -12.59 1.04 22.79
CA HIS A 94 -13.74 1.48 23.57
C HIS A 94 -13.71 0.89 24.99
N GLU A 95 -14.35 1.58 25.95
CA GLU A 95 -14.39 1.17 27.36
C GLU A 95 -15.02 -0.21 27.58
N ASP A 96 -15.98 -0.57 26.73
CA ASP A 96 -16.64 -1.88 26.71
C ASP A 96 -15.78 -2.97 26.01
N GLY A 97 -14.58 -2.62 25.54
CA GLY A 97 -13.67 -3.51 24.82
C GLY A 97 -14.07 -3.81 23.38
N THR A 98 -15.19 -3.26 22.89
CA THR A 98 -15.69 -3.53 21.53
C THR A 98 -14.93 -2.73 20.48
N SER A 99 -14.87 -3.26 19.25
CA SER A 99 -14.35 -2.54 18.09
C SER A 99 -15.45 -2.21 17.08
N LYS A 100 -15.35 -1.01 16.50
CA LYS A 100 -16.17 -0.56 15.35
C LYS A 100 -15.41 -0.66 14.02
N SER A 101 -14.13 -0.99 14.07
CA SER A 101 -13.24 -1.03 12.93
C SER A 101 -12.34 -2.27 12.96
N ARG A 102 -11.78 -2.61 11.81
CA ARG A 102 -10.63 -3.51 11.67
C ARG A 102 -9.45 -2.72 11.12
N GLU A 103 -8.23 -3.22 11.31
CA GLU A 103 -7.06 -2.56 10.72
C GLU A 103 -6.89 -3.04 9.27
N ALA A 104 -6.88 -2.09 8.34
CA ALA A 104 -6.34 -2.33 7.01
C ALA A 104 -4.86 -1.96 7.03
N LYS A 105 -4.02 -2.93 6.65
CA LYS A 105 -2.60 -2.71 6.41
C LYS A 105 -2.42 -2.27 4.97
N LEU A 106 -1.72 -1.16 4.77
CA LEU A 106 -1.47 -0.53 3.49
C LEU A 106 0.01 -0.57 3.20
N ALA A 107 0.38 -0.85 1.96
CA ALA A 107 1.75 -0.77 1.49
C ALA A 107 1.81 -0.19 0.08
N VAL A 108 2.83 0.62 -0.16
CA VAL A 108 3.20 1.13 -1.48
C VAL A 108 4.67 0.86 -1.73
N MET A 109 4.96 0.09 -2.78
CA MET A 109 6.32 -0.17 -3.25
C MET A 109 6.60 0.65 -4.49
N TYR A 110 7.71 1.38 -4.52
CA TYR A 110 8.09 2.20 -5.67
C TYR A 110 9.60 2.48 -5.73
N THR A 111 10.08 2.88 -6.91
CA THR A 111 11.43 3.43 -7.09
C THR A 111 11.37 4.96 -7.17
N ALA A 112 12.44 5.63 -6.78
CA ALA A 112 12.57 7.09 -6.87
C ALA A 112 14.00 7.48 -7.26
N GLU A 113 14.40 7.15 -8.49
CA GLU A 113 15.73 7.44 -9.02
C GLU A 113 15.90 8.91 -9.41
N ARG A 114 14.82 9.54 -9.88
CA ARG A 114 14.86 10.95 -10.26
C ARG A 114 15.00 11.85 -9.03
N ARG A 115 15.60 13.01 -9.24
CA ARG A 115 15.74 14.07 -8.25
C ARG A 115 15.08 15.33 -8.76
N ASP A 116 14.41 16.04 -7.87
CA ASP A 116 13.86 17.35 -8.15
C ASP A 116 15.01 18.35 -8.40
N PRO A 117 15.03 19.07 -9.53
CA PRO A 117 16.16 19.94 -9.87
C PRO A 117 16.36 21.12 -8.90
N GLU A 118 15.31 21.56 -8.22
CA GLU A 118 15.36 22.75 -7.34
C GLU A 118 15.67 22.37 -5.89
N THR A 119 14.98 21.36 -5.38
CA THR A 119 15.05 20.92 -3.98
C THR A 119 16.03 19.78 -3.76
N GLY A 120 16.40 19.05 -4.82
CA GLY A 120 17.19 17.82 -4.73
C GLY A 120 16.42 16.63 -4.15
N ALA A 121 15.11 16.76 -3.89
CA ALA A 121 14.29 15.71 -3.29
C ALA A 121 14.13 14.50 -4.23
N ALA A 122 14.03 13.30 -3.66
CA ALA A 122 13.75 12.09 -4.43
C ALA A 122 12.33 12.15 -5.02
N LEU A 123 12.21 11.93 -6.32
CA LEU A 123 10.94 11.92 -7.04
C LEU A 123 10.57 10.49 -7.40
N LYS A 124 9.37 10.07 -6.99
CA LYS A 124 8.81 8.76 -7.37
C LYS A 124 8.82 8.59 -8.89
N ASP A 125 9.33 7.45 -9.33
CA ASP A 125 9.35 7.12 -10.74
C ASP A 125 7.95 6.89 -11.28
N ARG A 126 7.73 7.32 -12.53
CA ARG A 126 6.42 7.17 -13.15
C ARG A 126 6.15 5.68 -13.35
N ASP A 127 4.93 5.26 -13.03
CA ASP A 127 4.45 3.87 -13.20
C ASP A 127 5.25 2.81 -12.40
N SER A 128 6.07 3.22 -11.44
CA SER A 128 6.85 2.31 -10.59
C SER A 128 6.11 1.84 -9.34
N ALA A 129 4.91 2.36 -9.08
CA ALA A 129 4.18 2.07 -7.84
C ALA A 129 3.29 0.82 -7.94
N THR A 130 3.42 -0.10 -6.98
CA THR A 130 2.35 -1.05 -6.63
C THR A 130 1.76 -0.71 -5.28
N PHE A 131 0.44 -0.77 -5.22
CA PHE A 131 -0.34 -0.63 -3.99
C PHE A 131 -0.82 -2.01 -3.53
N SER A 132 -0.70 -2.28 -2.24
CA SER A 132 -1.19 -3.50 -1.62
C SER A 132 -1.95 -3.16 -0.34
N CYS A 133 -3.05 -3.89 -0.10
CA CYS A 133 -3.88 -3.71 1.07
C CYS A 133 -4.44 -5.06 1.53
N LEU A 134 -4.52 -5.25 2.84
CA LEU A 134 -5.20 -6.39 3.45
C LEU A 134 -5.85 -5.98 4.78
N VAL A 135 -7.09 -6.43 5.00
CA VAL A 135 -7.80 -6.25 6.28
C VAL A 135 -7.46 -7.43 7.19
N ASP A 136 -6.80 -7.13 8.31
CA ASP A 136 -6.17 -8.03 9.29
C ASP A 136 -5.69 -9.41 8.79
N SER A 137 -4.40 -9.50 8.47
CA SER A 137 -3.53 -10.54 9.02
C SER A 137 -2.39 -9.82 9.74
N ALA A 138 -2.22 -10.05 11.04
CA ALA A 138 -1.15 -9.43 11.81
C ALA A 138 0.21 -9.79 11.21
N ALA A 139 1.18 -8.87 11.29
CA ALA A 139 2.58 -9.26 11.09
C ALA A 139 2.88 -10.40 12.06
N ALA A 140 3.73 -11.34 11.66
CA ALA A 140 4.05 -12.42 12.55
C ALA A 140 4.77 -11.82 13.78
N ALA A 141 4.64 -12.48 14.93
CA ALA A 141 5.43 -12.09 16.08
C ALA A 141 6.93 -12.15 15.69
N SER A 142 7.73 -11.24 16.22
CA SER A 142 9.17 -11.25 15.96
C SER A 142 9.75 -12.64 16.29
N GLY A 143 10.44 -13.26 15.33
CA GLY A 143 10.95 -14.63 15.44
C GLY A 143 9.99 -15.76 15.06
N SER A 144 8.80 -15.44 14.53
CA SER A 144 7.92 -16.45 13.91
C SER A 144 8.62 -17.15 12.74
N ALA A 145 8.47 -18.47 12.65
CA ALA A 145 8.99 -19.26 11.54
C ALA A 145 8.25 -19.00 10.23
N ASP A 146 6.97 -18.62 10.31
CA ASP A 146 6.11 -18.36 9.16
C ASP A 146 5.83 -16.86 9.00
N PRO A 147 6.02 -16.28 7.80
CA PRO A 147 5.63 -14.91 7.52
C PRO A 147 4.10 -14.76 7.52
N SER A 148 3.65 -13.57 7.91
CA SER A 148 2.25 -13.16 7.88
C SER A 148 1.67 -13.18 6.46
N ASP A 149 0.35 -13.31 6.31
CA ASP A 149 -0.27 -13.25 4.97
C ASP A 149 0.02 -11.92 4.26
N PHE A 150 0.11 -10.84 5.03
CA PHE A 150 0.48 -9.53 4.51
C PHE A 150 1.93 -9.53 4.01
N ALA A 151 2.89 -10.01 4.81
CA ALA A 151 4.29 -10.12 4.37
C ALA A 151 4.46 -11.08 3.19
N ARG A 152 3.76 -12.21 3.15
CA ARG A 152 3.77 -13.13 1.99
C ARG A 152 3.31 -12.44 0.72
N ARG A 153 2.26 -11.63 0.81
CA ARG A 153 1.75 -10.83 -0.30
C ARG A 153 2.76 -9.77 -0.76
N LEU A 154 3.33 -9.03 0.18
CA LEU A 154 4.37 -8.06 -0.13
C LEU A 154 5.63 -8.72 -0.71
N GLY A 155 6.05 -9.87 -0.19
CA GLY A 155 7.19 -10.64 -0.70
C GLY A 155 6.99 -11.10 -2.15
N ARG A 156 5.79 -11.58 -2.50
CA ARG A 156 5.47 -11.90 -3.91
C ARG A 156 5.64 -10.67 -4.79
N GLU A 157 5.06 -9.54 -4.40
CA GLU A 157 5.18 -8.31 -5.19
C GLU A 157 6.62 -7.78 -5.27
N ALA A 158 7.37 -7.91 -4.17
CA ALA A 158 8.80 -7.61 -4.14
C ALA A 158 9.56 -8.46 -5.18
N GLN A 159 9.31 -9.76 -5.20
CA GLN A 159 9.87 -10.66 -6.20
C GLN A 159 9.46 -10.30 -7.63
N ARG A 160 8.17 -9.99 -7.89
CA ARG A 160 7.69 -9.58 -9.22
C ARG A 160 8.44 -8.37 -9.76
N ARG A 161 8.81 -7.46 -8.88
CA ARG A 161 9.48 -6.21 -9.24
C ARG A 161 11.01 -6.29 -9.18
N GLY A 162 11.59 -7.46 -8.87
CA GLY A 162 13.04 -7.62 -8.72
C GLY A 162 13.61 -6.90 -7.51
N LEU A 163 12.78 -6.67 -6.49
CA LEU A 163 13.08 -5.82 -5.35
C LEU A 163 14.02 -6.50 -4.34
N HIS A 164 14.02 -7.83 -4.19
CA HIS A 164 14.94 -8.50 -3.25
C HIS A 164 16.43 -8.23 -3.55
N ASP A 165 16.75 -7.92 -4.80
CA ASP A 165 18.10 -7.64 -5.25
C ASP A 165 18.45 -6.14 -5.26
N ALA A 166 17.57 -5.28 -4.74
CA ALA A 166 17.81 -3.86 -4.67
C ALA A 166 19.12 -3.51 -3.94
N GLY A 167 19.77 -2.44 -4.41
CA GLY A 167 20.98 -1.91 -3.78
C GLY A 167 20.72 -1.40 -2.36
N GLU A 168 19.54 -0.81 -2.12
CA GLU A 168 19.11 -0.28 -0.83
C GLU A 168 17.58 -0.26 -0.73
N ILE A 169 17.06 -0.55 0.45
CA ILE A 169 15.63 -0.56 0.76
C ILE A 169 15.33 0.52 1.79
N VAL A 170 14.45 1.47 1.46
CA VAL A 170 13.99 2.49 2.40
C VAL A 170 12.55 2.20 2.82
N VAL A 171 12.34 1.93 4.10
CA VAL A 171 10.99 1.74 4.67
C VAL A 171 10.52 3.02 5.33
N ILE A 172 9.38 3.55 4.89
CA ILE A 172 8.76 4.75 5.47
C ILE A 172 7.55 4.30 6.27
N SER A 173 7.52 4.60 7.57
CA SER A 173 6.49 4.12 8.49
C SER A 173 6.37 4.97 9.76
N ASP A 174 5.31 4.76 10.54
CA ASP A 174 5.16 5.35 11.88
C ASP A 174 6.04 4.68 12.96
N GLY A 175 6.76 3.62 12.59
CA GLY A 175 7.59 2.84 13.49
C GLY A 175 6.80 1.93 14.44
N ALA A 176 5.57 1.51 14.10
CA ALA A 176 4.90 0.43 14.81
C ALA A 176 5.69 -0.89 14.66
N GLU A 177 5.67 -1.73 15.70
CA GLU A 177 6.43 -2.99 15.73
C GLU A 177 6.08 -3.92 14.57
N TRP A 178 4.80 -4.02 14.21
CA TRP A 178 4.35 -4.88 13.13
C TRP A 178 4.95 -4.47 11.77
N MET A 179 5.23 -3.18 11.55
CA MET A 179 5.83 -2.70 10.30
C MET A 179 7.31 -3.09 10.22
N ARG A 180 8.02 -3.05 11.36
CA ARG A 180 9.38 -3.58 11.46
C ARG A 180 9.43 -5.08 11.19
N ASN A 181 8.58 -5.86 11.88
CA ASN A 181 8.50 -7.30 11.67
C ASN A 181 8.17 -7.65 10.21
N THR A 182 7.24 -6.93 9.59
CA THR A 182 6.88 -7.12 8.18
C THR A 182 8.08 -6.87 7.26
N SER A 183 8.85 -5.80 7.50
CA SER A 183 10.05 -5.53 6.71
C SER A 183 11.12 -6.62 6.88
N ASP A 184 11.33 -7.09 8.11
CA ASP A 184 12.30 -8.15 8.41
C ASP A 184 11.87 -9.47 7.76
N GLU A 185 10.57 -9.81 7.80
CA GLU A 185 9.97 -10.97 7.12
C GLU A 185 10.22 -10.96 5.61
N ILE A 186 10.27 -9.78 4.97
CA ILE A 186 10.41 -9.65 3.51
C ILE A 186 11.88 -9.54 3.10
N PHE A 187 12.71 -8.80 3.84
CA PHE A 187 14.03 -8.36 3.38
C PHE A 187 15.20 -8.84 4.22
N GLY A 188 14.98 -9.50 5.36
CA GLY A 188 16.04 -10.11 6.16
C GLY A 188 17.02 -9.11 6.81
N GLY A 189 16.58 -7.88 7.09
CA GLY A 189 17.26 -6.88 7.94
C GLY A 189 18.52 -6.19 7.37
N GLY A 190 19.28 -6.84 6.47
CA GLY A 190 20.64 -6.37 6.13
C GLY A 190 20.77 -5.16 5.20
N LYS A 191 19.69 -4.74 4.51
CA LYS A 191 19.72 -3.63 3.53
C LYS A 191 18.63 -2.57 3.76
N VAL A 192 18.03 -2.55 4.94
CA VAL A 192 16.84 -1.73 5.23
C VAL A 192 17.21 -0.50 6.03
N THR A 193 16.92 0.68 5.48
CA THR A 193 16.91 1.95 6.20
C THR A 193 15.47 2.30 6.57
N PHE A 194 15.18 2.46 7.86
CA PHE A 194 13.87 2.94 8.32
C PHE A 194 13.85 4.46 8.45
N VAL A 195 12.82 5.07 7.87
CA VAL A 195 12.53 6.50 7.98
C VAL A 195 11.19 6.67 8.68
N LEU A 196 11.21 7.40 9.79
CA LEU A 196 10.00 7.70 10.56
C LEU A 196 9.15 8.76 9.84
N ASP A 197 7.89 8.44 9.60
CA ASP A 197 6.89 9.39 9.13
C ASP A 197 6.46 10.32 10.28
N LYS A 198 7.01 11.54 10.28
CA LYS A 198 6.70 12.55 11.30
C LYS A 198 5.33 13.20 11.14
N TRP A 199 4.61 12.94 10.05
CA TRP A 199 3.31 13.58 9.77
C TRP A 199 2.12 12.86 10.43
N GLN A 200 2.38 11.75 11.14
CA GLN A 200 1.36 11.06 11.92
C GLN A 200 0.87 11.93 13.11
N PRO A 201 -0.45 12.00 13.37
CA PRO A 201 -1.06 12.91 14.36
C PRO A 201 -0.70 12.61 15.83
N ARG A 202 0.11 11.57 16.10
CA ARG A 202 0.71 11.34 17.42
C ARG A 202 1.82 12.35 17.75
N ASN A 203 2.38 13.02 16.76
CA ASN A 203 3.38 14.06 16.96
C ASN A 203 2.69 15.42 16.88
N ALA A 204 2.56 16.09 18.02
CA ALA A 204 2.05 17.46 18.07
C ALA A 204 2.88 18.36 17.14
N HIS A 205 2.22 18.99 16.17
CA HIS A 205 2.68 20.10 15.32
C HIS A 205 4.20 20.13 15.01
N PRO A 206 4.68 19.36 14.02
CA PRO A 206 6.08 19.48 13.59
C PRO A 206 6.34 20.87 13.01
N THR A 207 7.44 21.49 13.43
CA THR A 207 7.90 22.75 12.82
C THR A 207 8.58 22.46 11.47
N PRO A 208 8.66 23.44 10.55
CA PRO A 208 9.34 23.24 9.25
C PRO A 208 10.79 22.73 9.37
N GLU A 209 11.46 23.02 10.49
CA GLU A 209 12.83 22.59 10.78
C GLU A 209 12.92 21.08 11.11
N ASP A 210 11.83 20.47 11.58
CA ASP A 210 11.75 19.04 11.91
C ASP A 210 11.64 18.14 10.68
N ALA A 211 11.18 18.69 9.55
CA ALA A 211 10.98 17.98 8.28
C ALA A 211 12.29 17.68 7.54
N ILE A 212 13.39 18.40 7.85
CA ILE A 212 14.65 18.32 7.09
C ILE A 212 15.71 17.45 7.79
N LYS A 213 15.57 17.12 9.08
CA LYS A 213 16.59 16.38 9.86
C LYS A 213 16.38 14.86 10.00
N GLY A 214 15.66 14.24 9.07
CA GLY A 214 15.24 12.83 9.18
C GLY A 214 16.13 11.78 8.52
N VAL A 215 17.42 12.03 8.27
CA VAL A 215 18.37 10.98 7.87
C VAL A 215 19.30 10.74 9.06
N HIS A 216 18.85 9.92 10.00
CA HIS A 216 19.76 9.22 10.89
C HIS A 216 19.74 7.76 10.46
N ALA A 217 20.81 7.35 9.77
CA ALA A 217 21.21 5.96 9.81
C ALA A 217 21.37 5.61 11.29
N VAL A 218 20.61 4.64 11.77
CA VAL A 218 20.92 4.00 13.05
C VAL A 218 21.94 2.94 12.67
N ASP A 219 23.18 3.16 13.10
CA ASP A 219 24.31 2.21 12.97
C ASP A 219 23.98 0.84 13.57
#